data_AF-A0A7W8Q261-F1
#
_entry.id   AF-A0A7W8Q261-F1
#
_cell.length_a   1.000
_cell.length_b   1.000
_cell.length_c   1.000
_cell.angle_alpha   90.00
_cell.angle_beta   90.00
_cell.angle_gamma   90.00
#
_symmetry.space_group_name_H-M   'P 1'
#
loop_
_entity.id
_entity.type
_entity.pdbx_description
1 polymer ?
#
loop_
_entity_poly.entity_id
_entity_poly.type
_entity_poly.pdbx_seq_one_letter_code
_entity_poly.pdbx_strand_id
1 'polypeptide(L)'
;MKRIFKRAALLVGLIAGLYFGLFDHTPHGRECRNSAPVDGIYRAELCLLRWAPGRSGSPEYVGRLFDAKSGRLLAQRTFSTPVPDLFWSTGLRYSLNPYSPPRYLGPSVEFSRGDAGKGDARISLPPSFWDKLAAARPRL
;
A
#
# COMPACT_ATOMS: atom_id res chain seq x y z
N MET A 1 16.77 41.07 11.18
CA MET A 1 16.40 39.67 11.49
C MET A 1 15.21 39.13 10.68
N LYS A 2 14.04 39.80 10.63
CA LYS A 2 12.84 39.29 9.88
C LYS A 2 13.06 38.96 8.39
N ARG A 3 13.90 39.69 7.67
CA ARG A 3 14.18 39.43 6.23
C ARG A 3 15.04 38.18 5.99
N ILE A 4 15.96 37.87 6.89
CA ILE A 4 16.85 36.70 6.79
C ILE A 4 16.04 35.41 7.05
N PHE A 5 15.16 35.44 8.05
CA PHE A 5 14.24 34.32 8.34
C PHE A 5 13.29 34.02 7.17
N LYS A 6 12.74 35.04 6.50
CA LYS A 6 11.88 34.84 5.32
C LYS A 6 12.62 34.19 4.15
N ARG A 7 13.87 34.57 3.90
CA ARG A 7 14.70 34.00 2.83
C ARG A 7 15.12 32.56 3.15
N ALA A 8 15.46 32.28 4.40
CA ALA A 8 15.79 30.93 4.86
C ALA A 8 14.58 29.99 4.75
N ALA A 9 13.38 30.43 5.16
CA ALA A 9 12.16 29.63 5.03
C ALA A 9 11.81 29.33 3.56
N LEU A 10 12.00 30.29 2.66
CA LEU A 10 11.81 30.10 1.22
C LEU A 10 12.78 29.07 0.65
N LEU A 11 14.06 29.15 1.02
CA LEU A 11 15.09 28.19 0.60
C LEU A 11 14.80 26.78 1.11
N VAL A 12 14.41 26.62 2.38
CA VAL A 12 14.04 25.31 2.95
C VAL A 12 12.82 24.73 2.24
N GLY A 13 11.79 25.54 1.96
CA GLY A 13 10.62 25.11 1.20
C GLY A 13 10.96 24.67 -0.22
N LEU A 14 11.89 25.36 -0.88
CA LEU A 14 12.34 25.03 -2.25
C LEU A 14 13.16 23.74 -2.27
N ILE A 15 14.07 23.55 -1.32
CA ILE A 15 14.86 22.33 -1.17
C ILE A 15 13.95 21.14 -0.85
N ALA A 16 13.00 21.31 0.08
CA ALA A 16 12.01 20.28 0.37
C ALA A 16 11.16 19.95 -0.87
N GLY A 17 10.65 20.95 -1.60
CA GLY A 17 9.88 20.73 -2.82
C GLY A 17 10.67 19.98 -3.91
N LEU A 18 11.93 20.36 -4.13
CA LEU A 18 12.83 19.68 -5.08
C LEU A 18 13.14 18.25 -4.66
N TYR A 19 13.41 18.03 -3.38
CA TYR A 19 13.71 16.70 -2.83
C TYR A 19 12.51 15.76 -2.97
N PHE A 20 11.30 16.25 -2.70
CA PHE A 20 10.08 15.46 -2.84
C PHE A 20 9.73 15.18 -4.32
N GLY A 21 10.04 16.09 -5.24
CA GLY A 21 9.72 15.93 -6.65
C GLY A 21 10.74 15.12 -7.46
N LEU A 22 12.03 15.20 -7.14
CA LEU A 22 13.10 14.51 -7.87
C LEU A 22 13.32 13.06 -7.40
N PHE A 23 12.96 12.74 -6.15
CA PHE A 23 13.12 11.41 -5.57
C PHE A 23 11.76 10.75 -5.35
N ASP A 24 10.92 10.72 -6.39
CA ASP A 24 9.72 9.90 -6.38
C ASP A 24 10.06 8.49 -6.88
N HIS A 25 10.56 7.63 -5.99
CA HIS A 25 10.76 6.20 -6.28
C HIS A 25 9.48 5.37 -6.02
N THR A 26 8.29 5.95 -6.26
CA THR A 26 7.06 5.17 -6.25
C THR A 26 7.18 4.06 -7.28
N PRO A 27 7.13 2.77 -6.88
CA PRO A 27 7.45 1.68 -7.78
C PRO A 27 6.37 1.54 -8.85
N HIS A 28 6.64 2.02 -10.07
CA HIS A 28 5.70 1.95 -11.18
C HIS A 28 5.61 0.51 -11.69
N GLY A 29 4.49 -0.15 -11.39
CA GLY A 29 4.21 -1.48 -11.90
C GLY A 29 3.51 -1.44 -13.26
N ARG A 30 3.54 -2.58 -13.94
CA ARG A 30 2.80 -2.86 -15.18
C ARG A 30 1.66 -3.83 -14.90
N GLU A 31 0.80 -4.06 -15.90
CA GLU A 31 -0.30 -5.03 -15.81
C GLU A 31 -1.21 -4.80 -14.59
N CYS A 32 -1.56 -3.53 -14.36
CA CYS A 32 -2.33 -3.14 -13.20
C CYS A 32 -3.80 -3.60 -13.30
N ARG A 33 -4.29 -4.22 -12.24
CA ARG A 33 -5.71 -4.55 -12.05
C ARG A 33 -6.28 -3.67 -10.96
N ASN A 34 -7.48 -3.15 -11.20
CA ASN A 34 -8.19 -2.30 -10.27
C ASN A 34 -9.45 -2.99 -9.77
N SER A 35 -9.83 -2.71 -8.53
CA SER A 35 -11.10 -3.15 -7.94
C SER A 35 -11.58 -2.13 -6.93
N ALA A 36 -12.89 -2.11 -6.69
CA ALA A 36 -13.51 -1.32 -5.62
C ALA A 36 -14.45 -2.24 -4.82
N PRO A 37 -14.57 -2.05 -3.50
CA PRO A 37 -15.58 -2.73 -2.70
C PRO A 37 -16.97 -2.16 -3.00
N VAL A 38 -18.01 -2.87 -2.59
CA VAL A 38 -19.42 -2.51 -2.85
C VAL A 38 -19.80 -1.15 -2.25
N ASP A 39 -19.18 -0.77 -1.13
CA ASP A 39 -19.40 0.52 -0.46
C ASP A 39 -18.76 1.72 -1.21
N GLY A 40 -17.85 1.47 -2.15
CA GLY A 40 -17.24 2.49 -3.01
C GLY A 40 -16.38 3.52 -2.28
N ILE A 41 -16.05 3.31 -1.00
CA ILE A 41 -15.23 4.27 -0.21
C ILE A 41 -13.76 4.18 -0.63
N TYR A 42 -13.32 2.97 -0.98
CA TYR A 42 -11.95 2.67 -1.34
C TYR A 42 -11.83 2.19 -2.79
N ARG A 43 -10.64 2.36 -3.37
CA ARG A 43 -10.24 1.72 -4.61
C ARG A 43 -8.91 1.04 -4.37
N ALA A 44 -8.76 -0.20 -4.80
CA ALA A 44 -7.49 -0.91 -4.74
C ALA A 44 -6.93 -1.17 -6.13
N GLU A 45 -5.60 -1.19 -6.22
CA GLU A 45 -4.86 -1.52 -7.42
C GLU A 45 -3.80 -2.56 -7.08
N LEU A 46 -3.59 -3.51 -7.99
CA LEU A 46 -2.49 -4.46 -7.95
C LEU A 46 -1.71 -4.36 -9.25
N CYS A 47 -0.42 -4.06 -9.17
CA CYS A 47 0.47 -4.03 -10.33
C CYS A 47 1.66 -4.97 -10.17
N LEU A 48 2.12 -5.56 -11.28
CA LEU A 48 3.36 -6.31 -11.36
C LEU A 48 4.55 -5.35 -11.36
N LEU A 49 5.47 -5.48 -10.39
CA LEU A 49 6.72 -4.71 -10.37
C LEU A 49 7.83 -5.41 -11.13
N ARG A 50 8.05 -6.69 -10.82
CA ARG A 50 9.15 -7.45 -11.40
C ARG A 50 8.71 -8.87 -11.67
N TRP A 51 8.82 -9.25 -12.93
CA TRP A 51 8.65 -10.64 -13.33
C TRP A 51 9.87 -11.45 -12.91
N ALA A 52 9.65 -12.61 -12.28
CA ALA A 52 10.70 -13.56 -11.94
C ALA A 52 10.39 -14.89 -12.63
N PRO A 53 11.08 -15.25 -13.72
CA PRO A 53 10.85 -16.53 -14.39
C PRO A 53 11.49 -17.68 -13.61
N GLY A 54 10.79 -18.81 -13.46
CA GLY A 54 11.37 -20.10 -13.05
C GLY A 54 10.82 -20.73 -11.76
N ARG A 55 11.36 -21.92 -11.40
CA ARG A 55 10.90 -22.80 -10.31
C ARG A 55 11.07 -22.26 -8.88
N SER A 56 11.80 -21.16 -8.68
CA SER A 56 12.21 -20.67 -7.34
C SER A 56 12.00 -19.17 -7.10
N GLY A 57 11.45 -18.43 -8.07
CA GLY A 57 11.23 -16.99 -7.96
C GLY A 57 9.75 -16.64 -8.03
N SER A 58 9.21 -16.05 -6.96
CA SER A 58 7.89 -15.46 -6.98
C SER A 58 7.97 -14.06 -7.59
N PRO A 59 7.12 -13.70 -8.58
CA PRO A 59 7.07 -12.34 -9.09
C PRO A 59 6.75 -11.34 -7.98
N GLU A 60 7.26 -10.12 -8.12
CA GLU A 60 7.04 -9.03 -7.17
C GLU A 60 5.92 -8.13 -7.65
N TYR A 61 5.05 -7.74 -6.72
CA TYR A 61 3.88 -6.92 -6.95
C TYR A 61 3.84 -5.75 -5.99
N VAL A 62 3.04 -4.75 -6.35
CA VAL A 62 2.63 -3.67 -5.47
C VAL A 62 1.12 -3.64 -5.38
N GLY A 63 0.61 -3.76 -4.14
CA GLY A 63 -0.78 -3.52 -3.79
C GLY A 63 -0.93 -2.10 -3.28
N ARG A 64 -1.86 -1.34 -3.85
CA ARG A 64 -2.16 0.03 -3.46
C ARG A 64 -3.61 0.16 -3.06
N LEU A 65 -3.85 1.03 -2.10
CA LEU A 65 -5.18 1.40 -1.66
C LEU A 65 -5.32 2.92 -1.75
N PHE A 66 -6.41 3.36 -2.34
CA PHE A 66 -6.76 4.75 -2.57
C PHE A 66 -8.08 5.08 -1.92
N ASP A 67 -8.23 6.34 -1.53
CA ASP A 67 -9.52 6.96 -1.31
C ASP A 67 -10.23 7.09 -2.66
N ALA A 68 -11.41 6.48 -2.81
CA ALA A 68 -12.09 6.44 -4.11
C ALA A 68 -12.54 7.81 -4.60
N LYS A 69 -12.87 8.72 -3.67
CA LYS A 69 -13.39 10.06 -3.99
C LYS A 69 -12.30 11.02 -4.43
N SER A 70 -11.19 11.07 -3.70
CA SER A 70 -10.08 11.99 -3.95
C SER A 70 -8.96 11.41 -4.81
N GLY A 71 -8.94 10.09 -5.01
CA GLY A 71 -7.84 9.40 -5.68
C GLY A 71 -6.54 9.36 -4.87
N ARG A 72 -6.55 9.83 -3.61
CA ARG A 72 -5.36 9.91 -2.77
C ARG A 72 -4.89 8.51 -2.37
N LEU A 73 -3.59 8.23 -2.51
CA LEU A 73 -2.97 7.01 -2.01
C LEU A 73 -3.04 6.98 -0.47
N LEU A 74 -3.66 5.95 0.09
CA LEU A 74 -3.84 5.75 1.52
C LEU A 74 -2.91 4.70 2.10
N ALA A 75 -2.51 3.71 1.31
CA ALA A 75 -1.62 2.65 1.74
C ALA A 75 -0.98 1.98 0.51
N GLN A 76 0.21 1.44 0.70
CA GLN A 76 0.91 0.66 -0.32
C GLN A 76 1.73 -0.46 0.33
N ARG A 77 1.72 -1.63 -0.29
CA ARG A 77 2.54 -2.78 0.08
C ARG A 77 3.23 -3.37 -1.14
N THR A 78 4.51 -3.70 -0.97
CA THR A 78 5.27 -4.47 -1.96
C THR A 78 5.46 -5.87 -1.41
N PHE A 79 5.17 -6.88 -2.22
CA PHE A 79 5.21 -8.27 -1.80
C PHE A 79 5.52 -9.20 -2.98
N SER A 80 5.84 -10.46 -2.69
CA SER A 80 6.07 -11.49 -3.71
C SER A 80 5.06 -12.63 -3.58
N THR A 81 4.44 -13.04 -4.67
CA THR A 81 3.52 -14.19 -4.68
C THR A 81 3.50 -14.89 -6.04
N PRO A 82 3.38 -16.22 -6.10
CA PRO A 82 3.12 -16.93 -7.35
C PRO A 82 1.66 -16.78 -7.82
N VAL A 83 0.73 -16.45 -6.92
CA VAL A 83 -0.71 -16.39 -7.20
C VAL A 83 -1.26 -15.00 -6.81
N PRO A 84 -1.03 -13.97 -7.64
CA PRO A 84 -1.54 -12.62 -7.38
C PRO A 84 -3.06 -12.58 -7.50
N ASP A 85 -3.72 -12.10 -6.45
CA ASP A 85 -5.18 -11.94 -6.44
C ASP A 85 -5.54 -10.53 -5.97
N LEU A 86 -6.78 -10.08 -6.16
CA LEU A 86 -7.23 -8.83 -5.56
C LEU A 86 -8.67 -9.04 -5.12
N PHE A 87 -8.87 -9.17 -3.80
CA PHE A 87 -10.19 -9.36 -3.22
C PHE A 87 -10.37 -8.61 -1.91
N TRP A 88 -11.63 -8.38 -1.59
CA TRP A 88 -12.05 -7.65 -0.39
C TRP A 88 -12.58 -8.64 0.64
N SER A 89 -12.15 -8.47 1.89
CA SER A 89 -12.64 -9.22 3.04
C SER A 89 -13.43 -8.29 3.95
N THR A 90 -14.64 -8.72 4.33
CA THR A 90 -15.45 -8.05 5.36
C THR A 90 -14.96 -8.33 6.79
N GLY A 91 -13.86 -9.07 6.91
CA GLY A 91 -13.32 -9.55 8.17
C GLY A 91 -13.72 -11.00 8.46
N LEU A 92 -12.92 -11.65 9.31
CA LEU A 92 -13.08 -13.05 9.68
C LEU A 92 -13.00 -13.19 11.19
N ARG A 93 -13.91 -13.98 11.75
CA ARG A 93 -13.83 -14.42 13.14
C ARG A 93 -13.27 -15.84 13.15
N TYR A 94 -12.15 -16.05 13.82
CA TYR A 94 -11.46 -17.33 13.83
C TYR A 94 -11.00 -17.69 15.23
N SER A 95 -10.89 -18.99 15.52
CA SER A 95 -10.25 -19.48 16.73
C SER A 95 -9.17 -20.48 16.36
N LEU A 96 -8.01 -20.38 17.00
CA LEU A 96 -6.89 -21.30 16.78
C LEU A 96 -7.11 -22.63 17.53
N ASN A 97 -7.91 -22.63 18.60
CA ASN A 97 -8.33 -23.84 19.30
C ASN A 97 -9.71 -23.67 19.95
N PRO A 98 -10.40 -24.77 20.33
CA PRO A 98 -11.77 -24.71 20.87
C PRO A 98 -11.90 -23.95 22.19
N TYR A 99 -10.80 -23.80 22.92
CA TYR A 99 -10.78 -23.23 24.28
C TYR A 99 -10.35 -21.76 24.32
N SER A 100 -9.92 -21.20 23.19
CA SER A 100 -9.48 -19.81 23.10
C SER A 100 -10.64 -18.92 22.69
N PRO A 101 -10.70 -17.69 23.23
CA PRO A 101 -11.66 -16.71 22.75
C PRO A 101 -11.41 -16.44 21.25
N PRO A 102 -12.49 -16.32 20.44
CA PRO A 102 -12.36 -16.10 19.01
C PRO A 102 -11.71 -14.74 18.75
N ARG A 103 -10.72 -14.73 17.87
CA ARG A 103 -10.07 -13.52 17.36
C ARG A 103 -10.87 -12.96 16.19
N TYR A 104 -10.87 -11.64 16.07
CA TYR A 104 -11.48 -10.95 14.95
C TYR A 104 -10.40 -10.28 14.11
N LEU A 105 -10.36 -10.67 12.84
CA LEU A 105 -9.59 -10.00 11.81
C LEU A 105 -10.56 -9.04 11.12
N GLY A 106 -10.28 -7.75 11.23
CA GLY A 106 -11.12 -6.71 10.64
C GLY A 106 -11.16 -6.77 9.11
N PRO A 107 -12.00 -5.93 8.48
CA PRO A 107 -12.07 -5.84 7.04
C PRO A 107 -10.71 -5.46 6.44
N SER A 108 -10.44 -5.94 5.24
CA SER A 108 -9.16 -5.73 4.55
C SER A 108 -9.31 -5.87 3.05
N VAL A 109 -8.31 -5.37 2.32
CA VAL A 109 -8.02 -5.81 0.95
C VAL A 109 -6.83 -6.76 0.97
N GLU A 110 -6.91 -7.83 0.20
CA GLU A 110 -5.87 -8.84 0.07
C GLU A 110 -5.43 -8.93 -1.40
N PHE A 111 -4.12 -9.05 -1.60
CA PHE A 111 -3.47 -8.97 -2.90
C PHE A 111 -2.80 -10.29 -3.35
N SER A 112 -2.98 -11.36 -2.58
CA SER A 112 -2.42 -12.69 -2.84
C SER A 112 -3.40 -13.74 -2.35
N ARG A 113 -3.51 -14.85 -3.07
CA ARG A 113 -4.22 -16.03 -2.56
C ARG A 113 -3.22 -16.91 -1.81
N GLY A 114 -3.38 -17.00 -0.48
CA GLY A 114 -2.42 -17.66 0.40
C GLY A 114 -1.26 -16.73 0.80
N ASP A 115 -0.28 -17.29 1.51
CA ASP A 115 0.79 -16.51 2.13
C ASP A 115 1.70 -15.84 1.08
N ALA A 116 1.98 -14.55 1.29
CA ALA A 116 3.01 -13.85 0.52
C ALA A 116 4.38 -14.42 0.88
N GLY A 117 5.21 -14.72 -0.12
CA GLY A 117 6.56 -15.26 0.12
C GLY A 117 7.50 -14.22 0.76
N LYS A 118 7.37 -12.95 0.35
CA LYS A 118 8.04 -11.81 0.99
C LYS A 118 7.07 -10.65 1.10
N GLY A 119 7.15 -9.93 2.21
CA GLY A 119 6.29 -8.79 2.49
C GLY A 119 4.90 -9.18 2.98
N ASP A 120 4.00 -8.19 2.98
CA ASP A 120 2.61 -8.34 3.42
C ASP A 120 1.70 -8.01 2.24
N ALA A 121 0.85 -8.96 1.85
CA ALA A 121 -0.13 -8.79 0.77
C ALA A 121 -1.49 -8.31 1.29
N ARG A 122 -1.59 -7.88 2.54
CA ARG A 122 -2.84 -7.41 3.15
C ARG A 122 -2.73 -5.92 3.52
N ILE A 123 -3.84 -5.20 3.33
CA ILE A 123 -4.02 -3.86 3.90
C ILE A 123 -5.33 -3.85 4.69
N SER A 124 -5.25 -3.55 5.98
CA SER A 124 -6.41 -3.44 6.87
C SER A 124 -7.26 -2.20 6.55
N LEU A 125 -8.57 -2.31 6.75
CA LEU A 125 -9.54 -1.24 6.59
C LEU A 125 -10.17 -0.89 7.95
N PRO A 126 -10.23 0.40 8.33
CA PRO A 126 -9.55 1.52 7.68
C PRO A 126 -8.03 1.41 7.78
N PRO A 127 -7.26 2.01 6.84
CA PRO A 127 -5.81 2.00 6.90
C PRO A 127 -5.29 2.70 8.15
N SER A 128 -4.22 2.15 8.73
CA SER A 128 -3.62 2.73 9.92
C SER A 128 -3.00 4.11 9.64
N PHE A 129 -2.75 4.87 10.70
CA PHE A 129 -2.02 6.13 10.58
C PHE A 129 -0.65 5.93 9.91
N TRP A 130 0.05 4.85 10.26
CA TRP A 130 1.36 4.53 9.70
C TRP A 130 1.29 4.15 8.23
N ASP A 131 0.22 3.49 7.78
CA ASP A 131 0.01 3.20 6.35
C ASP A 131 -0.14 4.47 5.53
N LYS A 132 -0.96 5.41 6.02
CA LYS A 132 -1.18 6.70 5.38
C LYS A 132 0.09 7.53 5.36
N LEU A 133 0.85 7.54 6.47
CA LEU A 133 2.12 8.25 6.52
C LEU A 133 3.16 7.63 5.59
N ALA A 134 3.25 6.29 5.53
CA ALA A 134 4.18 5.59 4.65
C ALA A 134 3.82 5.74 3.17
N ALA A 135 2.53 5.88 2.85
CA ALA A 135 2.04 6.18 1.50
C ALA A 135 2.32 7.64 1.08
N ALA A 136 2.37 8.57 2.03
CA ALA A 136 2.62 9.99 1.76
C ALA A 136 4.12 10.35 1.61
N ARG A 137 5.04 9.40 1.85
CA ARG A 137 6.48 9.65 1.73
C ARG A 137 6.91 9.50 0.26
N PRO A 138 7.62 10.49 -0.33
CA PRO A 138 8.44 10.23 -1.51
C PRO A 138 9.46 9.16 -1.10
N ARG A 139 9.44 8.02 -1.78
CA ARG A 139 10.39 6.95 -1.46
C ARG A 139 11.72 7.35 -2.09
N LEU A 140 12.76 7.45 -1.26
CA LEU A 140 14.16 7.63 -1.65
C LEU A 140 14.76 6.37 -2.28
#